data_AF-A0AAI9J150-F1
#
_entry.id   AF-A0AAI9J150-F1
#
_cell.length_a   1.000
_cell.length_b   1.000
_cell.length_c   1.000
_cell.angle_alpha   90.00
_cell.angle_beta   90.00
_cell.angle_gamma   90.00
#
_symmetry.space_group_name_H-M   'P 1'
#
loop_
_entity.id
_entity.type
_entity.pdbx_description
1 polymer ?
#
loop_
_entity_poly.entity_id
_entity_poly.type
_entity_poly.pdbx_seq_one_letter_code
_entity_poly.pdbx_strand_id
1 'polypeptide(L)'
;MNWGGGDFQFLKSGSDEPCIQPIESSQLDHDYKEIRNLMLLIHQHVRMKGDFTRNISMVRIRAAEENCYEVRSQIMVMHTDQCGTTKLFAVGSYTDKVTRKQDQLRLLERKVYLNTRDLGSGIHVPI
;
A
#
# COMPACT_ATOMS: atom_id res chain seq x y z
N MET A 1 -39.95 -45.73 -2.08
CA MET A 1 -40.07 -44.28 -1.81
C MET A 1 -38.71 -43.62 -2.03
N ASN A 2 -38.68 -42.63 -2.92
CA ASN A 2 -37.76 -41.49 -3.16
C ASN A 2 -36.29 -41.52 -2.70
N TRP A 3 -35.31 -40.86 -3.35
CA TRP A 3 -34.97 -40.39 -4.71
C TRP A 3 -33.62 -39.64 -4.50
N GLY A 4 -32.75 -39.61 -5.51
CA GLY A 4 -31.60 -38.68 -5.61
C GLY A 4 -30.29 -39.43 -5.81
N GLY A 5 -29.73 -39.57 -7.01
CA GLY A 5 -29.72 -38.64 -8.14
C GLY A 5 -28.41 -37.86 -8.09
N GLY A 6 -27.49 -38.17 -9.01
CA GLY A 6 -26.28 -37.37 -9.22
C GLY A 6 -25.05 -38.17 -9.62
N ASP A 7 -24.99 -38.55 -10.90
CA ASP A 7 -23.73 -38.81 -11.58
C ASP A 7 -22.84 -37.55 -11.48
N PHE A 8 -21.72 -37.64 -10.78
CA PHE A 8 -20.62 -36.68 -10.94
C PHE A 8 -19.46 -37.42 -11.59
N GLN A 9 -19.46 -37.40 -12.93
CA GLN A 9 -18.32 -37.79 -13.72
C GLN A 9 -17.14 -36.88 -13.39
N PHE A 10 -16.03 -37.49 -12.96
CA PHE A 10 -14.73 -36.86 -12.93
C PHE A 10 -14.33 -36.48 -14.36
N LEU A 11 -14.54 -35.21 -14.74
CA LEU A 11 -13.83 -34.62 -15.87
C LEU A 11 -12.52 -34.04 -15.32
N LYS A 12 -11.47 -34.86 -15.31
CA LYS A 12 -10.08 -34.38 -15.32
C LYS A 12 -9.68 -34.12 -16.77
N SER A 13 -9.39 -32.86 -17.09
CA SER A 13 -8.57 -32.34 -18.20
C SER A 13 -9.08 -30.94 -18.48
N GLY A 14 -8.33 -29.84 -18.44
CA GLY A 14 -6.91 -29.61 -18.38
C GLY A 14 -6.70 -28.13 -18.74
N SER A 15 -5.81 -27.44 -18.04
CA SER A 15 -5.03 -26.28 -18.51
C SER A 15 -4.28 -25.67 -17.33
N ASP A 16 -2.96 -25.62 -17.52
CA ASP A 16 -1.98 -25.03 -16.64
C ASP A 16 -2.06 -23.49 -16.69
N GLU A 17 -2.82 -22.85 -15.80
CA GLU A 17 -2.53 -21.48 -15.35
C GLU A 17 -3.08 -21.33 -13.93
N PRO A 18 -2.28 -20.90 -12.92
CA PRO A 18 -2.90 -20.47 -11.68
C PRO A 18 -3.75 -19.25 -12.02
N CYS A 19 -5.07 -19.38 -11.91
CA CYS A 19 -5.98 -18.25 -11.95
C CYS A 19 -5.46 -17.22 -10.94
N ILE A 20 -4.73 -16.21 -11.41
CA ILE A 20 -4.41 -15.02 -10.61
C ILE A 20 -5.75 -14.31 -10.49
N GLN A 21 -6.55 -14.76 -9.53
CA GLN A 21 -7.67 -13.98 -9.07
C GLN A 21 -7.08 -12.61 -8.68
N PRO A 22 -7.62 -11.49 -9.16
CA PRO A 22 -7.22 -10.18 -8.66
C PRO A 22 -7.56 -10.17 -7.18
N ILE A 23 -6.58 -10.46 -6.33
CA ILE A 23 -6.77 -10.45 -4.88
C ILE A 23 -7.05 -9.01 -4.53
N GLU A 24 -8.26 -8.78 -4.02
CA GLU A 24 -8.78 -7.55 -3.47
C GLU A 24 -7.65 -6.78 -2.77
N SER A 25 -7.17 -5.72 -3.40
CA SER A 25 -6.18 -4.85 -2.76
C SER A 25 -6.87 -4.24 -1.55
N SER A 26 -6.36 -4.49 -0.34
CA SER A 26 -6.82 -3.79 0.86
C SER A 26 -6.50 -2.30 0.71
N GLN A 27 -7.43 -1.54 0.12
CA GLN A 27 -7.31 -0.11 -0.03
C GLN A 27 -7.71 0.52 1.30
N LEU A 28 -6.71 1.00 2.02
CA LEU A 28 -6.93 1.94 3.11
C LEU A 28 -7.13 3.31 2.47
N ASP A 29 -8.38 3.68 2.24
CA ASP A 29 -8.76 5.01 1.79
C ASP A 29 -8.96 5.89 3.02
N HIS A 30 -8.17 6.95 3.14
CA HIS A 30 -8.22 7.86 4.27
C HIS A 30 -8.43 9.29 3.81
N ASP A 31 -9.47 9.94 4.33
CA ASP A 31 -9.67 11.36 4.15
C ASP A 31 -8.76 12.19 5.08
N TYR A 32 -8.77 13.52 4.90
CA TYR A 32 -7.97 14.42 5.72
C TYR A 32 -8.24 14.30 7.23
N LYS A 33 -9.50 14.10 7.63
CA LYS A 33 -9.88 13.97 9.05
C LYS A 33 -9.38 12.65 9.61
N GLU A 34 -9.48 11.58 8.86
CA GLU A 34 -9.01 10.25 9.24
C GLU A 34 -7.49 10.22 9.37
N ILE A 35 -6.75 10.79 8.41
CA ILE A 35 -5.29 10.93 8.53
C ILE A 35 -4.92 11.77 9.76
N ARG A 36 -5.63 12.89 9.97
CA ARG A 36 -5.40 13.73 11.15
C ARG A 36 -5.64 12.96 12.45
N ASN A 37 -6.72 12.19 12.51
CA ASN A 37 -7.06 11.39 13.69
C ASN A 37 -6.05 10.26 13.90
N LEU A 38 -5.62 9.58 12.84
CA LEU A 38 -4.55 8.59 12.89
C LEU A 38 -3.27 9.20 13.48
N MET A 39 -2.86 10.38 13.01
CA MET A 39 -1.68 11.07 13.53
C MET A 39 -1.81 11.45 15.01
N LEU A 40 -3.01 11.85 15.45
CA LEU A 40 -3.27 12.14 16.87
C LEU A 40 -3.23 10.87 17.72
N LEU A 41 -3.71 9.74 17.21
CA LEU A 41 -3.85 8.49 17.95
C LEU A 41 -2.66 7.53 17.76
N ILE A 42 -1.67 7.87 16.94
CA ILE A 42 -0.55 6.97 16.61
C ILE A 42 0.24 6.49 17.84
N HIS A 43 0.24 7.28 18.92
CA HIS A 43 0.87 6.92 20.20
C HIS A 43 0.12 5.84 20.98
N GLN A 44 -1.16 5.59 20.66
CA GLN A 44 -2.03 4.60 21.30
C GLN A 44 -2.04 3.25 20.56
N HIS A 45 -1.53 3.21 19.34
CA HIS A 45 -1.45 1.98 18.56
C HIS A 45 -0.23 1.15 18.96
N VAL A 46 -0.32 -0.17 18.81
CA VAL A 46 0.86 -1.04 18.96
C VAL A 46 1.85 -0.66 17.86
N ARG A 47 3.05 -0.22 18.27
CA ARG A 47 4.11 0.19 17.35
C ARG A 47 5.20 -0.86 17.32
N MET A 48 5.64 -1.18 16.11
CA MET A 48 6.92 -1.86 15.94
C MET A 48 8.03 -0.94 16.47
N LYS A 49 8.76 -1.40 17.48
CA LYS A 49 9.88 -0.65 18.05
C LYS A 49 11.04 -0.59 17.06
N GLY A 50 11.88 0.43 17.18
CA GLY A 50 12.98 0.69 16.25
C GLY A 50 12.63 1.78 15.25
N ASP A 51 13.44 1.92 14.21
CA ASP A 51 13.40 3.04 13.29
C ASP A 51 13.05 2.60 11.87
N PHE A 52 12.22 3.41 11.20
CA PHE A 52 11.89 3.24 9.78
C PHE A 52 12.65 4.25 8.94
N THR A 53 13.40 3.76 7.96
CA THR A 53 14.06 4.58 6.94
C THR A 53 13.33 4.42 5.62
N ARG A 54 12.99 5.54 4.96
CA ARG A 54 12.32 5.57 3.66
C ARG A 54 13.22 6.18 2.61
N ASN A 55 13.50 5.41 1.57
CA ASN A 55 14.18 5.86 0.36
C ASN A 55 13.16 6.06 -0.75
N ILE A 56 13.20 7.24 -1.37
CA ILE A 56 12.37 7.59 -2.53
C ILE A 56 13.30 7.73 -3.73
N SER A 57 12.96 7.05 -4.82
CA SER A 57 13.79 7.03 -6.03
C SER A 57 12.94 7.12 -7.30
N MET A 58 13.62 7.31 -8.43
CA MET A 58 12.99 7.36 -9.76
C MET A 58 11.82 8.34 -9.85
N VAL A 59 11.97 9.51 -9.24
CA VAL A 59 10.94 10.54 -9.20
C VAL A 59 10.70 11.08 -10.61
N ARG A 60 9.44 11.03 -11.06
CA ARG A 60 8.98 11.58 -12.33
C ARG A 60 7.84 12.54 -12.04
N ILE A 61 7.94 13.75 -12.59
CA ILE A 61 6.96 14.82 -12.41
C ILE A 61 6.32 15.11 -13.77
N ARG A 62 5.00 15.20 -13.80
CA ARG A 62 4.23 15.66 -14.96
C ARG A 62 3.31 16.79 -14.53
N ALA A 63 3.28 17.87 -15.30
CA ALA A 63 2.23 18.87 -15.14
C ALA A 63 0.90 18.26 -15.63
N ALA A 64 -0.14 18.38 -14.82
CA ALA A 64 -1.48 17.88 -15.16
C ALA A 64 -2.40 19.04 -15.56
N GLU A 65 -2.47 20.07 -14.71
CA GLU A 65 -3.27 21.28 -14.91
C GLU A 65 -2.51 22.48 -14.34
N GLU A 66 -3.09 23.69 -14.41
CA GLU A 66 -2.46 24.88 -13.84
C GLU A 66 -2.20 24.69 -12.34
N ASN A 67 -0.94 24.84 -11.93
CA ASN A 67 -0.47 24.62 -10.56
C ASN A 67 -0.72 23.22 -10.00
N CYS A 68 -0.97 22.21 -10.84
CA CYS A 68 -1.18 20.82 -10.43
C CYS A 68 -0.18 19.88 -11.10
N TYR A 69 0.39 18.99 -10.29
CA TYR A 69 1.45 18.07 -10.69
C TYR A 69 1.11 16.64 -10.29
N GLU A 70 1.31 15.73 -11.22
CA GLU A 70 1.38 14.30 -10.92
C GLU A 70 2.82 13.90 -10.66
N VAL A 71 3.09 13.29 -9.51
CA VAL A 71 4.41 12.82 -9.13
C VAL A 71 4.36 11.31 -8.94
N ARG A 72 5.20 10.59 -9.69
CA ARG A 72 5.38 9.15 -9.52
C ARG A 72 6.76 8.87 -8.98
N SER A 73 6.85 8.00 -7.98
CA SER A 73 8.13 7.62 -7.38
C SER A 73 8.11 6.18 -6.92
N GLN A 74 9.30 5.57 -6.84
CA GLN A 74 9.50 4.26 -6.24
C GLN A 74 9.91 4.43 -4.78
N ILE A 75 9.41 3.54 -3.91
CA ILE A 75 9.66 3.59 -2.48
C ILE A 75 10.31 2.30 -2.00
N MET A 76 11.26 2.46 -1.09
CA MET A 76 11.85 1.37 -0.33
C MET A 76 11.89 1.78 1.13
N VAL A 77 11.22 1.00 1.97
CA VAL A 77 11.15 1.19 3.41
C VAL A 77 11.97 0.08 4.05
N MET A 78 12.86 0.47 4.95
CA MET A 78 13.66 -0.45 5.77
C MET A 78 13.33 -0.20 7.23
N HIS A 79 13.36 -1.26 8.04
CA HIS A 79 13.18 -1.19 9.47
C HIS A 79 14.47 -1.65 10.15
N THR A 80 14.94 -0.86 11.11
CA THR A 80 16.07 -1.21 11.98
C THR A 80 15.54 -1.44 13.38
N ASP A 81 15.71 -2.65 13.90
CA ASP A 81 15.23 -2.99 15.25
C ASP A 81 16.14 -2.44 16.37
N GLN A 82 15.72 -2.62 17.62
CA GLN A 82 16.46 -2.13 18.79
C GLN A 82 17.81 -2.83 19.01
N CYS A 83 18.04 -3.97 18.35
CA CYS A 83 19.30 -4.69 18.35
C CYS A 83 20.21 -4.26 17.19
N GLY A 84 19.77 -3.33 16.34
CA GLY A 84 20.51 -2.83 15.18
C GLY A 84 20.36 -3.67 13.91
N THR A 85 19.48 -4.68 13.89
CA THR A 85 19.25 -5.48 12.68
C THR A 85 18.39 -4.69 11.69
N THR A 86 18.92 -4.42 10.50
CA THR A 86 18.16 -3.78 9.42
C THR A 86 17.55 -4.80 8.48
N LYS A 87 16.27 -4.66 8.15
CA LYS A 87 15.55 -5.51 7.19
C LYS A 87 14.76 -4.66 6.20
N LEU A 88 14.62 -5.18 4.98
CA LEU A 88 13.67 -4.64 4.01
C LEU A 88 12.26 -4.83 4.55
N PHE A 89 11.54 -3.73 4.72
CA PHE A 89 10.21 -3.72 5.31
C PHE A 89 9.11 -3.66 4.25
N ALA A 90 9.18 -2.70 3.33
CA ALA A 90 8.20 -2.56 2.26
C ALA A 90 8.84 -2.00 0.98
N VAL A 91 8.40 -2.46 -0.18
CA VAL A 91 8.74 -1.89 -1.48
C VAL A 91 7.45 -1.56 -2.21
N GLY A 92 7.44 -0.47 -2.96
CA GLY A 92 6.27 -0.05 -3.71
C GLY A 92 6.50 1.20 -4.55
N SER A 93 5.40 1.89 -4.83
CA SER A 93 5.42 3.18 -5.49
C SER A 93 4.36 4.13 -4.93
N TYR A 94 4.65 5.42 -5.03
CA TYR A 94 3.65 6.47 -4.85
C TYR A 94 3.20 7.01 -6.20
N THR A 95 1.90 7.27 -6.30
CA THR A 95 1.32 8.18 -7.28
C THR A 95 0.66 9.33 -6.51
N ASP A 96 1.29 10.49 -6.56
CA ASP A 96 0.87 11.68 -5.83
C ASP A 96 0.26 12.70 -6.78
N LYS A 97 -0.78 13.39 -6.31
CA LYS A 97 -1.22 14.67 -6.87
C LYS A 97 -0.80 15.78 -5.93
N VAL A 98 -0.09 16.76 -6.46
CA VAL A 98 0.44 17.89 -5.71
C VAL A 98 -0.08 19.17 -6.35
N THR A 99 -0.54 20.12 -5.53
CA THR A 99 -0.88 21.47 -5.98
C THR A 99 0.06 22.51 -5.42
N ARG A 100 0.31 23.58 -6.17
CA ARG A 100 1.00 24.78 -5.69
C ARG A 100 -0.02 25.87 -5.39
N LYS A 101 -0.12 26.29 -4.14
CA LYS A 101 -0.98 27.39 -3.71
C LYS A 101 -0.15 28.41 -2.92
N GLN A 102 -0.14 29.66 -3.38
CA GLN A 102 0.56 30.77 -2.69
C GLN A 102 2.00 30.39 -2.32
N ASP A 103 2.73 29.86 -3.30
CA ASP A 103 4.12 29.38 -3.17
C ASP A 103 4.35 28.14 -2.28
N GLN A 104 3.29 27.52 -1.77
CA GLN A 104 3.37 26.27 -1.01
C GLN A 104 2.93 25.07 -1.85
N LEU A 105 3.70 23.98 -1.79
CA LEU A 105 3.29 22.68 -2.32
C LEU A 105 2.42 21.95 -1.29
N ARG A 106 1.31 21.39 -1.74
CA ARG A 106 0.40 20.59 -0.91
C ARG A 106 0.08 19.28 -1.59
N LEU A 107 0.14 18.19 -0.83
CA LEU A 107 -0.30 16.88 -1.27
C LEU A 107 -1.84 16.85 -1.25
N LEU A 108 -2.45 16.65 -2.42
CA LEU A 108 -3.90 16.50 -2.56
C LEU A 108 -4.33 15.05 -2.42
N GLU A 109 -3.56 14.14 -3.01
CA GLU A 109 -3.86 12.71 -3.05
C GLU A 109 -2.53 11.96 -3.09
N ARG A 110 -2.45 10.85 -2.36
CA ARG A 110 -1.37 9.86 -2.49
C ARG A 110 -1.97 8.48 -2.62
N LYS A 111 -1.67 7.82 -3.72
CA LYS A 111 -1.96 6.39 -3.89
C LYS A 111 -0.68 5.61 -3.66
N VAL A 112 -0.72 4.67 -2.72
CA VAL A 112 0.40 3.80 -2.39
C VAL A 112 0.15 2.42 -2.98
N TYR A 113 1.05 1.97 -3.84
CA TYR A 113 1.01 0.63 -4.42
C TYR A 113 2.18 -0.16 -3.88
N LEU A 114 1.92 -1.07 -2.94
CA LEU A 114 2.96 -1.91 -2.33
C LEU A 114 3.12 -3.23 -3.11
N ASN A 115 4.37 -3.56 -3.41
CA ASN A 115 4.77 -4.89 -3.88
C ASN A 115 4.87 -5.87 -2.71
N THR A 116 5.30 -5.38 -1.54
CA THR A 116 5.35 -6.18 -0.31
C THR A 116 3.93 -6.41 0.20
N ARG A 117 3.50 -7.69 0.23
CA ARG A 117 2.14 -8.09 0.59
C ARG A 117 1.94 -8.40 2.07
N ASP A 118 3.00 -8.83 2.73
CA ASP A 118 2.99 -9.14 4.15
C ASP A 118 3.82 -8.09 4.90
N LEU A 119 3.11 -7.22 5.62
CA LEU A 119 3.73 -6.23 6.49
C LEU A 119 3.80 -6.74 7.94
N GLY A 120 3.26 -7.93 8.24
CA GLY A 120 3.04 -8.40 9.60
C GLY A 120 1.76 -7.85 10.23
N SER A 121 1.35 -8.45 11.34
CA SER A 121 0.10 -8.09 12.03
C SER A 121 0.22 -6.80 12.83
N GLY A 122 -0.87 -6.02 12.86
CA GLY A 122 -1.00 -4.85 13.74
C GLY A 122 -0.21 -3.61 13.32
N ILE A 123 0.29 -3.55 12.09
CA ILE A 123 1.05 -2.39 11.62
C ILE A 123 0.12 -1.29 11.12
N HIS A 124 0.13 -0.17 11.85
CA HIS A 124 -0.54 1.08 11.49
C HIS A 124 0.48 2.19 11.20
N VAL A 125 1.50 1.88 10.40
CA VAL A 125 2.52 2.87 9.99
C VAL A 125 2.08 3.49 8.66
N PRO A 126 1.85 4.81 8.59
CA PRO A 126 1.62 5.49 7.32
C PRO A 126 2.86 5.32 6.44
N ILE A 127 2.71 4.59 5.34
CA ILE A 127 3.76 4.46 4.33
C ILE A 127 3.65 5.61 3.35
#